data_AF-A0A2A5JSA4-F1
#
_entry.id   AF-A0A2A5JSA4-F1
#
_cell.length_a   1.000
_cell.length_b   1.000
_cell.length_c   1.000
_cell.angle_alpha   90.00
_cell.angle_beta   90.00
_cell.angle_gamma   90.00
#
_symmetry.space_group_name_H-M   'P 1'
#
loop_
_entity.id
_entity.type
_entity.pdbx_description
1 polymer ?
#
loop_
_entity_poly.entity_id
_entity_poly.type
_entity_poly.pdbx_seq_one_letter_code
_entity_poly.pdbx_strand_id
1 'polypeptide(L)'
;MLHALVLVSSLAVLTPDELFKTLKVIQEQNISNPTRALQTYKNARPSLPREPSRGLYEIHLAGLKSGIRTNNQEQVREVIGLFSEEDTWLDYLTYEKGQVATFLAIYFRRNSQFELAERNYECAMRFSNTEQKQKIINNLAVLYRTTGQLDKATNILVKALSEFQEEAHLQAALNNNLANVYFDLGKYADAAELYRQAFLYHQKAGQTYEASYVGLNLLNAYILSERWDSYRRYINTVTMRVEQTKDTELITVLKWQSFTFQKKVEALELNTEQRTFLMDTLPMLMETDYSNNLTRYVSLMQLPALTALYKELANKEHVKAVDGAGIGYDNISLSWCK
;
A
#
# COMPACT_ATOMS: atom_id res chain seq x y z
N MET A 1 -22.25 60.55 9.85
CA MET A 1 -22.50 59.10 10.01
C MET A 1 -22.54 58.47 8.62
N LEU A 2 -21.42 57.93 8.14
CA LEU A 2 -21.40 57.13 6.92
C LEU A 2 -21.66 55.67 7.34
N HIS A 3 -22.81 55.12 6.95
CA HIS A 3 -23.08 53.69 7.09
C HIS A 3 -22.24 52.95 6.05
N ALA A 4 -21.19 52.27 6.49
CA ALA A 4 -20.46 51.33 5.66
C ALA A 4 -21.37 50.13 5.37
N LEU A 5 -21.87 50.02 4.13
CA LEU A 5 -22.46 48.79 3.63
C LEU A 5 -21.35 47.74 3.56
N VAL A 6 -21.40 46.77 4.47
CA VAL A 6 -20.66 45.52 4.33
C VAL A 6 -21.34 44.73 3.21
N LEU A 7 -20.75 44.80 2.00
CA LEU A 7 -21.06 43.88 0.91
C LEU A 7 -20.61 42.48 1.33
N VAL A 8 -21.52 41.72 1.93
CA VAL A 8 -21.36 40.27 2.07
C VAL A 8 -21.52 39.71 0.66
N SER A 9 -20.41 39.45 -0.04
CA SER A 9 -20.44 38.69 -1.27
C SER A 9 -20.99 37.31 -0.95
N SER A 10 -22.23 37.05 -1.36
CA SER A 10 -22.78 35.70 -1.31
C SER A 10 -21.97 34.85 -2.29
N LEU A 11 -21.03 34.06 -1.77
CA LEU A 11 -20.38 33.01 -2.55
C LEU A 11 -21.48 32.14 -3.16
N ALA A 12 -21.48 31.99 -4.48
CA ALA A 12 -22.41 31.09 -5.15
C ALA A 12 -22.12 29.67 -4.66
N VAL A 13 -23.14 29.02 -4.09
CA VAL A 13 -23.08 27.62 -3.67
C VAL A 13 -23.09 26.76 -4.93
N LEU A 14 -22.21 25.76 -4.99
CA LEU A 14 -22.11 24.87 -6.14
C LEU A 14 -23.41 24.07 -6.34
N THR A 15 -23.84 23.98 -7.59
CA THR A 15 -24.92 23.11 -8.02
C THR A 15 -24.51 21.62 -7.97
N PRO A 16 -25.46 20.67 -8.01
CA PRO A 16 -25.13 19.24 -8.06
C PRO A 16 -24.19 18.83 -9.21
N ASP A 17 -24.36 19.42 -10.40
CA ASP A 17 -23.49 19.17 -11.55
C ASP A 17 -22.07 19.71 -11.34
N GLU A 18 -21.95 20.91 -10.76
CA GLU A 18 -20.65 21.49 -10.41
C GLU A 18 -19.94 20.70 -9.30
N LEU A 19 -20.69 20.19 -8.31
CA LEU A 19 -20.15 19.30 -7.27
C LEU A 19 -19.60 18.01 -7.90
N PHE A 20 -20.36 17.37 -8.78
CA PHE A 20 -19.94 16.15 -9.46
C PHE A 20 -18.68 16.37 -10.32
N LYS A 21 -18.64 17.45 -11.11
CA LYS A 21 -17.46 17.83 -11.90
C LYS A 21 -16.26 18.10 -11.01
N THR A 22 -16.44 18.84 -9.92
CA THR A 22 -15.38 19.16 -8.96
C THR A 22 -14.82 17.89 -8.31
N LEU A 23 -15.70 16.99 -7.87
CA LEU A 23 -15.32 15.70 -7.30
C LEU A 23 -14.45 14.89 -8.26
N LYS A 24 -14.90 14.74 -9.52
CA LYS A 24 -14.17 13.99 -10.54
C LYS A 24 -12.77 14.55 -10.78
N VAL A 25 -12.65 15.87 -10.87
CA VAL A 25 -11.34 16.54 -11.02
C VAL A 25 -10.43 16.26 -9.83
N ILE A 26 -10.93 16.37 -8.60
CA ILE A 26 -10.13 16.08 -7.39
C ILE A 26 -9.71 14.61 -7.35
N GLN A 27 -10.57 13.67 -7.76
CA GLN A 27 -10.25 12.25 -7.79
C GLN A 27 -9.18 11.91 -8.83
N GLU A 28 -9.29 12.44 -10.06
CA GLU A 28 -8.29 12.26 -11.12
C GLU A 28 -6.94 12.88 -10.75
N GLN A 29 -6.96 14.09 -10.17
CA GLN A 29 -5.75 14.75 -9.68
C GLN A 29 -5.16 14.03 -8.48
N ASN A 30 -5.95 13.39 -7.61
CA ASN A 30 -5.40 12.60 -6.52
C ASN A 30 -4.49 11.46 -7.01
N ILE A 31 -4.73 10.95 -8.21
CA ILE A 31 -3.90 9.90 -8.82
C ILE A 31 -2.63 10.52 -9.43
N SER A 32 -2.78 11.62 -10.16
CA SER A 32 -1.71 12.20 -10.99
C SER A 32 -0.87 13.30 -10.31
N ASN A 33 -1.50 14.15 -9.51
CA ASN A 33 -0.88 15.27 -8.78
C ASN A 33 -1.69 15.64 -7.51
N PRO A 34 -1.41 14.97 -6.36
CA PRO A 34 -2.15 15.20 -5.12
C PRO A 34 -2.10 16.63 -4.57
N THR A 35 -1.00 17.36 -4.81
CA THR A 35 -0.89 18.78 -4.41
C THR A 35 -1.89 19.65 -5.17
N ARG A 36 -2.06 19.40 -6.47
CA ARG A 36 -3.08 20.08 -7.27
C ARG A 36 -4.49 19.70 -6.82
N ALA A 37 -4.72 18.42 -6.53
CA ALA A 37 -6.00 17.93 -5.99
C ALA A 37 -6.37 18.65 -4.69
N LEU A 38 -5.39 18.83 -3.79
CA LEU A 38 -5.57 19.59 -2.56
C LEU A 38 -5.93 21.05 -2.83
N GLN A 39 -5.22 21.71 -3.76
CA GLN A 39 -5.52 23.10 -4.11
C GLN A 39 -6.93 23.24 -4.71
N THR A 40 -7.34 22.34 -5.59
CA THR A 40 -8.68 22.34 -6.18
C THR A 40 -9.75 22.15 -5.11
N TYR A 41 -9.55 21.24 -4.16
CA TYR A 41 -10.45 21.07 -3.01
C TYR A 41 -10.52 22.34 -2.15
N LYS A 42 -9.37 22.93 -1.78
CA LYS A 42 -9.32 24.17 -0.97
C LYS A 42 -10.02 25.34 -1.67
N ASN A 43 -9.91 25.46 -3.00
CA ASN A 43 -10.58 26.49 -3.78
C ASN A 43 -12.10 26.29 -3.86
N ALA A 44 -12.58 25.04 -3.92
CA ALA A 44 -14.00 24.73 -4.01
C ALA A 44 -14.71 24.84 -2.64
N ARG A 45 -13.98 24.58 -1.54
CA ARG A 45 -14.54 24.46 -0.19
C ARG A 45 -15.45 25.63 0.24
N PRO A 46 -15.12 26.92 0.01
CA PRO A 46 -15.98 28.04 0.40
C PRO A 46 -17.34 28.07 -0.30
N SER A 47 -17.47 27.39 -1.45
CA SER A 47 -18.69 27.31 -2.25
C SER A 47 -19.46 25.99 -2.06
N LEU A 48 -19.01 25.10 -1.17
CA LEU A 48 -19.72 23.85 -0.92
C LEU A 48 -21.02 24.09 -0.13
N PRO A 49 -22.08 23.30 -0.38
CA PRO A 49 -23.27 23.28 0.47
C PRO A 49 -22.91 22.97 1.93
N ARG A 50 -23.76 23.43 2.85
CA ARG A 50 -23.60 23.15 4.29
C ARG A 50 -24.27 21.86 4.73
N GLU A 51 -25.40 21.52 4.12
CA GLU A 51 -26.17 20.32 4.47
C GLU A 51 -25.46 19.05 3.98
N PRO A 52 -25.27 18.03 4.85
CA PRO A 52 -24.69 16.76 4.46
C PRO A 52 -25.45 16.09 3.31
N SER A 53 -24.70 15.56 2.35
CA SER A 53 -25.23 14.77 1.25
C SER A 53 -24.16 13.80 0.76
N ARG A 54 -24.55 12.80 -0.03
CA ARG A 54 -23.60 11.82 -0.55
C ARG A 54 -22.51 12.45 -1.41
N GLY A 55 -22.87 13.39 -2.28
CA GLY A 55 -21.91 14.10 -3.12
C GLY A 55 -20.94 14.97 -2.30
N LEU A 56 -21.45 15.65 -1.28
CA LEU A 56 -20.62 16.47 -0.39
C LEU A 56 -19.67 15.61 0.46
N TYR A 57 -20.17 14.48 0.97
CA TYR A 57 -19.34 13.48 1.66
C TYR A 57 -18.17 13.04 0.77
N GLU A 58 -18.44 12.68 -0.48
CA GLU A 58 -17.41 12.21 -1.41
C GLU A 58 -16.39 13.29 -1.75
N ILE A 59 -16.80 14.56 -1.82
CA ILE A 59 -15.87 15.70 -2.00
C ILE A 59 -14.98 15.89 -0.78
N HIS A 60 -15.54 15.91 0.42
CA HIS A 60 -14.74 16.02 1.66
C HIS A 60 -13.82 14.82 1.82
N LEU A 61 -14.28 13.61 1.52
CA LEU A 61 -13.45 12.41 1.52
C LEU A 61 -12.32 12.50 0.48
N ALA A 62 -12.57 13.04 -0.72
CA ALA A 62 -11.54 13.29 -1.72
C ALA A 62 -10.53 14.35 -1.25
N GLY A 63 -10.98 15.41 -0.56
CA GLY A 63 -10.14 16.40 0.10
C GLY A 63 -9.27 15.80 1.21
N LEU A 64 -9.83 14.93 2.05
CA LEU A 64 -9.09 14.16 3.05
C LEU A 64 -8.00 13.31 2.40
N LYS A 65 -8.33 12.58 1.32
CA LYS A 65 -7.33 11.80 0.55
C LYS A 65 -6.20 12.69 0.03
N SER A 66 -6.53 13.86 -0.53
CA SER A 66 -5.53 14.83 -0.98
C SER A 66 -4.61 15.25 0.17
N GLY A 67 -5.19 15.67 1.30
CA GLY A 67 -4.46 16.08 2.50
C GLY A 67 -3.56 14.97 3.04
N ILE A 68 -4.05 13.73 3.07
CA ILE A 68 -3.23 12.56 3.44
C ILE A 68 -2.07 12.44 2.47
N ARG A 69 -2.31 12.33 1.16
CA ARG A 69 -1.26 12.08 0.14
C ARG A 69 -0.15 13.13 0.17
N THR A 70 -0.49 14.40 0.42
CA THR A 70 0.45 15.52 0.54
C THR A 70 1.01 15.72 1.95
N ASN A 71 0.64 14.86 2.91
CA ASN A 71 0.93 15.01 4.34
C ASN A 71 0.56 16.38 4.93
N ASN A 72 -0.55 16.98 4.48
CA ASN A 72 -1.02 18.26 4.96
C ASN A 72 -1.90 18.06 6.22
N GLN A 73 -1.28 18.24 7.40
CA GLN A 73 -1.94 18.00 8.70
C GLN A 73 -3.16 18.90 8.93
N GLU A 74 -3.08 20.18 8.53
CA GLU A 74 -4.19 21.14 8.63
C GLU A 74 -5.41 20.60 7.87
N GLN A 75 -5.24 20.19 6.61
CA GLN A 75 -6.34 19.70 5.81
C GLN A 75 -6.98 18.44 6.40
N VAL A 76 -6.15 17.52 6.90
CA VAL A 76 -6.64 16.29 7.56
C VAL A 76 -7.44 16.67 8.80
N ARG A 77 -6.92 17.54 9.66
CA ARG A 77 -7.62 17.99 10.87
C ARG A 77 -8.97 18.61 10.55
N GLU A 78 -9.04 19.48 9.55
CA GLU A 78 -10.27 20.17 9.18
C GLU A 78 -11.38 19.21 8.73
N VAL A 79 -11.06 18.24 7.86
CA VAL A 79 -12.07 17.29 7.36
C VAL A 79 -12.43 16.26 8.44
N ILE A 80 -11.46 15.84 9.27
CA ILE A 80 -11.74 14.95 10.38
C ILE A 80 -12.62 15.64 11.42
N GLY A 81 -12.35 16.92 11.75
CA GLY A 81 -13.19 17.72 12.65
C GLY A 81 -14.64 17.78 12.15
N LEU A 82 -14.84 18.07 10.85
CA LEU A 82 -16.16 18.04 10.20
C LEU A 82 -16.91 16.72 10.44
N PHE A 83 -16.24 15.56 10.28
CA PHE A 83 -16.83 14.23 10.45
C PHE A 83 -16.85 13.70 11.89
N SER A 84 -16.32 14.47 12.84
CA SER A 84 -16.10 14.05 14.24
C SER A 84 -16.87 14.91 15.24
N GLU A 85 -17.02 16.20 14.95
CA GLU A 85 -17.49 17.21 15.90
C GLU A 85 -18.81 17.86 15.48
N GLU A 86 -19.18 17.83 14.19
CA GLU A 86 -20.44 18.42 13.73
C GLU A 86 -21.59 17.42 13.80
N ASP A 87 -22.62 17.74 14.60
CA ASP A 87 -23.78 16.88 14.85
C ASP A 87 -24.49 16.43 13.56
N THR A 88 -24.66 17.35 12.60
CA THR A 88 -25.31 17.06 11.30
C THR A 88 -24.57 15.97 10.52
N TRP A 89 -23.23 15.99 10.56
CA TRP A 89 -22.41 14.96 9.93
C TRP A 89 -22.40 13.67 10.73
N LEU A 90 -22.40 13.73 12.06
CA LEU A 90 -22.47 12.53 12.90
C LEU A 90 -23.76 11.74 12.69
N ASP A 91 -24.88 12.44 12.52
CA ASP A 91 -26.19 11.88 12.21
C ASP A 91 -26.23 11.30 10.79
N TYR A 92 -25.60 11.96 9.83
CA TYR A 92 -25.51 11.49 8.45
C TYR A 92 -24.64 10.22 8.31
N LEU A 93 -23.46 10.23 8.93
CA LEU A 93 -22.45 9.17 8.78
C LEU A 93 -22.91 7.90 9.51
N THR A 94 -23.51 6.97 8.76
CA THR A 94 -23.91 5.66 9.27
C THR A 94 -22.97 4.57 8.76
N TYR A 95 -22.83 4.44 7.43
CA TYR A 95 -22.03 3.38 6.78
C TYR A 95 -20.63 3.87 6.37
N GLU A 96 -20.45 5.19 6.37
CA GLU A 96 -19.24 5.89 5.95
C GLU A 96 -18.18 5.97 7.06
N LYS A 97 -18.57 5.79 8.33
CA LYS A 97 -17.68 5.84 9.50
C LYS A 97 -16.48 4.92 9.31
N GLY A 98 -16.70 3.66 8.93
CA GLY A 98 -15.61 2.72 8.68
C GLY A 98 -14.57 3.23 7.68
N GLN A 99 -15.02 3.87 6.60
CA GLN A 99 -14.13 4.43 5.58
C GLN A 99 -13.35 5.66 6.08
N VAL A 100 -13.99 6.57 6.82
CA VAL A 100 -13.32 7.75 7.40
C VAL A 100 -12.23 7.32 8.39
N ALA A 101 -12.53 6.39 9.30
CA ALA A 101 -11.56 5.86 10.25
C ALA A 101 -10.40 5.14 9.55
N THR A 102 -10.67 4.41 8.46
CA THR A 102 -9.62 3.77 7.65
C THR A 102 -8.64 4.81 7.08
N PHE A 103 -9.13 5.93 6.55
CA PHE A 103 -8.25 6.98 6.02
C PHE A 103 -7.44 7.66 7.12
N LEU A 104 -8.03 7.91 8.29
CA LEU A 104 -7.28 8.45 9.42
C LEU A 104 -6.20 7.46 9.92
N ALA A 105 -6.51 6.16 9.95
CA ALA A 105 -5.53 5.13 10.28
C ALA A 105 -4.35 5.10 9.27
N ILE A 106 -4.64 5.23 7.97
CA ILE A 106 -3.61 5.32 6.92
C ILE A 106 -2.74 6.58 7.13
N TYR A 107 -3.34 7.71 7.47
CA TYR A 107 -2.62 8.94 7.77
C TYR A 107 -1.62 8.75 8.91
N PHE A 108 -2.07 8.17 10.03
CA PHE A 108 -1.22 7.89 11.17
C PHE A 108 -0.10 6.90 10.85
N ARG A 109 -0.41 5.81 10.13
CA ARG A 109 0.59 4.82 9.71
C ARG A 109 1.70 5.45 8.86
N ARG A 110 1.34 6.34 7.92
CA ARG A 110 2.32 7.03 7.05
C ARG A 110 3.21 8.02 7.79
N ASN A 111 2.79 8.45 8.97
CA ASN A 111 3.52 9.35 9.84
C ASN A 111 4.12 8.63 11.06
N SER A 112 4.27 7.30 10.97
CA SER A 112 4.85 6.45 12.02
C SER A 112 4.13 6.50 13.36
N GLN A 113 2.87 6.97 13.40
CA GLN A 113 2.01 6.97 14.58
C GLN A 113 1.26 5.63 14.66
N PHE A 114 2.00 4.54 14.87
CA PHE A 114 1.47 3.19 14.68
C PHE A 114 0.36 2.82 15.67
N GLU A 115 0.45 3.27 16.93
CA GLU A 115 -0.60 3.04 17.93
C GLU A 115 -1.92 3.73 17.56
N LEU A 116 -1.84 4.98 17.09
CA LEU A 116 -3.01 5.71 16.60
C LEU A 116 -3.59 5.04 15.34
N ALA A 117 -2.73 4.53 14.46
CA ALA A 117 -3.17 3.79 13.28
C ALA A 117 -3.93 2.51 13.66
N GLU A 118 -3.39 1.70 14.59
CA GLU A 118 -4.03 0.47 15.09
C GLU A 118 -5.43 0.77 15.65
N ARG A 119 -5.54 1.72 16.59
CA ARG A 119 -6.83 2.12 17.19
C ARG A 119 -7.86 2.55 16.14
N ASN A 120 -7.44 3.29 15.12
CA ASN A 120 -8.35 3.76 14.07
C ASN A 120 -8.75 2.64 13.10
N TYR A 121 -7.88 1.66 12.82
CA TYR A 121 -8.31 0.46 12.08
C TYR A 121 -9.29 -0.39 12.89
N GLU A 122 -9.07 -0.57 14.19
CA GLU A 122 -10.01 -1.27 15.08
C GLU A 122 -11.36 -0.54 15.19
N CYS A 123 -11.33 0.80 15.23
CA CYS A 123 -12.53 1.60 15.11
C CYS A 123 -13.23 1.39 13.77
N ALA A 124 -12.49 1.45 12.66
CA ALA A 124 -13.05 1.24 11.33
C ALA A 124 -13.77 -0.12 11.22
N MET A 125 -13.20 -1.18 11.80
CA MET A 125 -13.81 -2.52 11.83
C MET A 125 -15.20 -2.55 12.48
N ARG A 126 -15.46 -1.70 13.49
CA ARG A 126 -16.75 -1.63 14.18
C ARG A 126 -17.87 -1.08 13.29
N PHE A 127 -17.52 -0.23 12.33
CA PHE A 127 -18.46 0.51 11.47
C PHE A 127 -18.40 0.08 10.00
N SER A 128 -17.90 -1.13 9.74
CA SER A 128 -17.68 -1.62 8.38
C SER A 128 -18.45 -2.89 8.06
N ASN A 129 -18.88 -3.00 6.80
CA ASN A 129 -19.42 -4.23 6.24
C ASN A 129 -18.31 -5.27 5.97
N THR A 130 -18.68 -6.49 5.57
CA THR A 130 -17.77 -7.60 5.30
C THR A 130 -16.64 -7.23 4.33
N GLU A 131 -16.95 -6.61 3.20
CA GLU A 131 -15.98 -6.22 2.17
C GLU A 131 -14.97 -5.18 2.70
N GLN A 132 -15.48 -4.16 3.40
CA GLN A 132 -14.64 -3.12 4.01
C GLN A 132 -13.75 -3.70 5.09
N LYS A 133 -14.25 -4.63 5.91
CA LYS A 133 -13.48 -5.30 6.97
C LYS A 133 -12.26 -6.02 6.41
N GLN A 134 -12.36 -6.69 5.27
CA GLN A 134 -11.18 -7.35 4.66
C GLN A 134 -10.11 -6.34 4.22
N LYS A 135 -10.53 -5.21 3.64
CA LYS A 135 -9.60 -4.13 3.27
C LYS A 135 -8.90 -3.56 4.51
N ILE A 136 -9.64 -3.40 5.61
CA ILE A 136 -9.09 -2.95 6.89
C ILE A 136 -8.11 -3.98 7.46
N ILE A 137 -8.47 -5.27 7.47
CA ILE A 137 -7.61 -6.37 7.93
C ILE A 137 -6.31 -6.41 7.13
N ASN A 138 -6.37 -6.26 5.81
CA ASN A 138 -5.18 -6.16 4.97
C ASN A 138 -4.26 -5.01 5.40
N ASN A 139 -4.83 -3.82 5.64
CA ASN A 139 -4.05 -2.66 6.09
C ASN A 139 -3.48 -2.84 7.51
N LEU A 140 -4.24 -3.47 8.41
CA LEU A 140 -3.82 -3.75 9.78
C LEU A 140 -2.71 -4.82 9.80
N ALA A 141 -2.78 -5.83 8.92
CA ALA A 141 -1.73 -6.82 8.76
C ALA A 141 -0.43 -6.19 8.25
N VAL A 142 -0.52 -5.26 7.30
CA VAL A 142 0.64 -4.47 6.85
C VAL A 142 1.22 -3.65 8.00
N LEU A 143 0.38 -2.99 8.81
CA LEU A 143 0.84 -2.25 10.00
C LEU A 143 1.60 -3.16 10.97
N TYR A 144 1.04 -4.33 11.30
CA TYR A 144 1.69 -5.30 12.17
C TYR A 144 3.00 -5.83 11.60
N ARG A 145 3.04 -6.09 10.29
CA ARG A 145 4.25 -6.52 9.60
C ARG A 145 5.35 -5.44 9.64
N THR A 146 5.02 -4.19 9.34
CA THR A 146 5.97 -3.05 9.41
C THR A 146 6.48 -2.78 10.81
N THR A 147 5.69 -3.09 11.85
CA THR A 147 6.08 -2.90 13.26
C THR A 147 6.67 -4.17 13.90
N GLY A 148 6.92 -5.23 13.12
CA GLY A 148 7.51 -6.49 13.61
C GLY A 148 6.56 -7.38 14.41
N GLN A 149 5.28 -7.03 14.53
CA GLN A 149 4.25 -7.78 15.25
C GLN A 149 3.69 -8.94 14.39
N LEU A 150 4.57 -9.82 13.89
CA LEU A 150 4.24 -10.87 12.91
C LEU A 150 3.19 -11.88 13.42
N ASP A 151 3.14 -12.14 14.73
CA ASP A 151 2.13 -13.01 15.33
C ASP A 151 0.72 -12.40 15.26
N LYS A 152 0.59 -11.09 15.54
CA LYS A 152 -0.68 -10.37 15.38
C LYS A 152 -1.11 -10.39 13.91
N ALA A 153 -0.20 -10.11 12.98
CA ALA A 153 -0.48 -10.14 11.54
C ALA A 153 -0.98 -11.52 11.09
N THR A 154 -0.30 -12.59 11.54
CA THR A 154 -0.70 -13.98 11.27
C THR A 154 -2.11 -14.25 11.77
N ASN A 155 -2.39 -13.96 13.04
CA ASN A 155 -3.65 -14.28 13.69
C ASN A 155 -4.85 -13.60 13.00
N ILE A 156 -4.73 -12.31 12.66
CA ILE A 156 -5.83 -11.60 12.01
C ILE A 156 -6.09 -12.09 10.58
N LEU A 157 -5.04 -12.45 9.83
CA LEU A 157 -5.18 -12.93 8.45
C LEU A 157 -5.76 -14.35 8.41
N VAL A 158 -5.31 -15.25 9.29
CA VAL A 158 -5.85 -16.61 9.40
C VAL A 158 -7.33 -16.56 9.79
N LYS A 159 -7.69 -15.73 10.78
CA LYS A 159 -9.08 -15.53 11.17
C LYS A 159 -9.91 -15.02 9.99
N ALA A 160 -9.43 -14.00 9.27
CA ALA A 160 -10.12 -13.46 8.10
C ALA A 160 -10.34 -14.51 7.00
N LEU A 161 -9.33 -15.31 6.68
CA LEU A 161 -9.45 -16.39 5.68
C LEU A 161 -10.53 -17.42 6.07
N SER A 162 -10.72 -17.66 7.37
CA SER A 162 -11.79 -18.55 7.86
C SER A 162 -13.18 -17.92 7.80
N GLU A 163 -13.29 -16.59 7.91
CA GLU A 163 -14.55 -15.85 7.91
C GLU A 163 -15.07 -15.53 6.50
N PHE A 164 -14.17 -15.34 5.53
CA PHE A 164 -14.51 -14.83 4.19
C PHE A 164 -14.37 -15.88 3.07
N GLN A 165 -14.85 -17.11 3.33
CA GLN A 165 -14.57 -18.27 2.46
C GLN A 165 -15.18 -18.19 1.05
N GLU A 166 -16.21 -17.36 0.83
CA GLU A 166 -16.99 -17.35 -0.42
C GLU A 166 -16.47 -16.36 -1.47
N GLU A 167 -15.58 -15.44 -1.09
CA GLU A 167 -15.16 -14.34 -1.96
C GLU A 167 -13.73 -14.53 -2.46
N ALA A 168 -13.57 -15.24 -3.58
CA ALA A 168 -12.27 -15.65 -4.13
C ALA A 168 -11.26 -14.49 -4.32
N HIS A 169 -11.74 -13.30 -4.69
CA HIS A 169 -10.88 -12.13 -4.86
C HIS A 169 -10.27 -11.63 -3.55
N LEU A 170 -11.00 -11.78 -2.45
CA LEU A 170 -10.59 -11.33 -1.12
C LEU A 170 -9.68 -12.35 -0.48
N GLN A 171 -9.95 -13.64 -0.71
CA GLN A 171 -9.04 -14.72 -0.34
C GLN A 171 -7.67 -14.55 -1.00
N ALA A 172 -7.60 -14.17 -2.28
CA ALA A 172 -6.32 -13.97 -2.96
C ALA A 172 -5.47 -12.86 -2.29
N ALA A 173 -6.09 -11.72 -1.95
CA ALA A 173 -5.40 -10.64 -1.26
C ALA A 173 -4.94 -11.04 0.15
N LEU A 174 -5.80 -11.73 0.91
CA LEU A 174 -5.47 -12.23 2.26
C LEU A 174 -4.35 -13.28 2.21
N ASN A 175 -4.40 -14.21 1.26
CA ASN A 175 -3.37 -15.22 1.04
C ASN A 175 -2.03 -14.57 0.71
N ASN A 176 -1.99 -13.58 -0.18
CA ASN A 176 -0.77 -12.87 -0.50
C ASN A 176 -0.16 -12.18 0.73
N ASN A 177 -0.98 -11.53 1.57
CA ASN A 177 -0.49 -10.90 2.78
C ASN A 177 -0.03 -11.90 3.84
N LEU A 178 -0.73 -13.02 4.00
CA LEU A 178 -0.31 -14.08 4.92
C LEU A 178 0.99 -14.75 4.44
N ALA A 179 1.14 -14.92 3.13
CA ALA A 179 2.37 -15.38 2.52
C ALA A 179 3.53 -14.43 2.81
N ASN A 180 3.33 -13.11 2.70
CA ASN A 180 4.34 -12.12 3.08
C ASN A 180 4.74 -12.24 4.57
N VAL A 181 3.78 -12.46 5.47
CA VAL A 181 4.07 -12.65 6.90
C VAL A 181 4.84 -13.95 7.15
N TYR A 182 4.45 -15.05 6.51
CA TYR A 182 5.18 -16.31 6.58
C TYR A 182 6.59 -16.21 5.98
N PHE A 183 6.73 -15.43 4.92
CA PHE A 183 8.01 -15.15 4.31
C PHE A 183 8.95 -14.41 5.28
N ASP A 184 8.46 -13.35 5.95
CA ASP A 184 9.23 -12.62 6.97
C ASP A 184 9.57 -13.49 8.19
N LEU A 185 8.73 -14.48 8.52
CA LEU A 185 8.98 -15.49 9.55
C LEU A 185 9.97 -16.60 9.10
N GLY A 186 10.49 -16.56 7.87
CA GLY A 186 11.35 -17.60 7.31
C GLY A 186 10.62 -18.89 6.92
N LYS A 187 9.28 -18.92 6.99
CA LYS A 187 8.43 -20.06 6.60
C LYS A 187 8.17 -20.07 5.09
N TYR A 188 9.25 -20.12 4.31
CA TYR A 188 9.20 -19.96 2.84
C TYR A 188 8.35 -21.02 2.14
N ALA A 189 8.34 -22.25 2.64
CA ALA A 189 7.52 -23.33 2.09
C ALA A 189 6.01 -23.07 2.22
N ASP A 190 5.59 -22.55 3.38
CA ASP A 190 4.19 -22.20 3.66
C ASP A 190 3.78 -20.94 2.88
N ALA A 191 4.69 -19.95 2.81
CA ALA A 191 4.50 -18.75 2.00
C ALA A 191 4.31 -19.10 0.52
N ALA A 192 5.12 -20.03 -0.02
CA ALA A 192 5.02 -20.45 -1.42
C ALA A 192 3.64 -21.04 -1.76
N GLU A 193 3.04 -21.82 -0.86
CA GLU A 193 1.71 -22.40 -1.11
C GLU A 193 0.63 -21.30 -1.18
N LEU A 194 0.69 -20.32 -0.28
CA LEU A 194 -0.24 -19.20 -0.26
C LEU A 194 -0.05 -18.25 -1.45
N TYR A 195 1.20 -17.92 -1.81
CA TYR A 195 1.48 -17.16 -3.04
C TYR A 195 1.00 -17.90 -4.28
N ARG A 196 1.13 -19.24 -4.33
CA ARG A 196 0.65 -20.04 -5.46
C ARG A 196 -0.87 -19.93 -5.62
N GLN A 197 -1.63 -19.96 -4.52
CA GLN A 197 -3.08 -19.79 -4.56
C GLN A 197 -3.47 -18.39 -5.05
N ALA A 198 -2.84 -17.34 -4.51
CA ALA A 198 -3.07 -15.96 -4.94
C ALA A 198 -2.68 -15.73 -6.41
N PHE A 199 -1.54 -16.27 -6.85
CA PHE A 199 -1.05 -16.19 -8.23
C PHE A 199 -2.05 -16.80 -9.22
N LEU A 200 -2.54 -18.02 -8.95
CA LEU A 200 -3.50 -18.69 -9.82
C LEU A 200 -4.83 -17.93 -9.91
N TYR A 201 -5.27 -17.31 -8.81
CA TYR A 201 -6.44 -16.45 -8.82
C TYR A 201 -6.24 -15.24 -9.76
N HIS A 202 -5.19 -14.44 -9.53
CA HIS A 202 -4.93 -13.23 -10.33
C HIS A 202 -4.70 -13.56 -11.81
N GLN A 203 -4.03 -14.69 -12.08
CA GLN A 203 -3.85 -15.20 -13.43
C GLN A 203 -5.19 -15.51 -14.11
N LYS A 204 -6.11 -16.21 -13.43
CA LYS A 204 -7.43 -16.55 -13.97
C LYS A 204 -8.33 -15.32 -14.13
N ALA A 205 -8.17 -14.33 -13.26
CA ALA A 205 -8.91 -13.08 -13.29
C ALA A 205 -8.40 -12.07 -14.35
N GLY A 206 -7.29 -12.37 -15.05
CA GLY A 206 -6.70 -11.45 -16.02
C GLY A 206 -6.02 -10.23 -15.40
N GLN A 207 -5.70 -10.29 -14.11
CA GLN A 207 -5.06 -9.22 -13.35
C GLN A 207 -3.54 -9.31 -13.52
N THR A 208 -3.05 -8.83 -14.67
CA THR A 208 -1.66 -9.05 -15.12
C THR A 208 -0.62 -8.51 -14.15
N TYR A 209 -0.81 -7.30 -13.62
CA TYR A 209 0.17 -6.68 -12.74
C TYR A 209 0.26 -7.42 -11.39
N GLU A 210 -0.89 -7.71 -10.78
CA GLU A 210 -1.00 -8.46 -9.53
C GLU A 210 -0.45 -9.88 -9.68
N ALA A 211 -0.77 -10.58 -10.77
CA ALA A 211 -0.22 -11.90 -11.06
C ALA A 211 1.31 -11.85 -11.23
N SER A 212 1.85 -10.78 -11.81
CA SER A 212 3.30 -10.61 -11.97
C SER A 212 4.00 -10.45 -10.62
N TYR A 213 3.50 -9.53 -9.78
CA TYR A 213 4.07 -9.27 -8.46
C TYR A 213 4.02 -10.52 -7.55
N VAL A 214 2.84 -11.15 -7.45
CA VAL A 214 2.66 -12.38 -6.64
C VAL A 214 3.48 -13.53 -7.22
N GLY A 215 3.60 -13.61 -8.55
CA GLY A 215 4.43 -14.60 -9.22
C GLY A 215 5.92 -14.47 -8.89
N LEU A 216 6.46 -13.24 -8.83
CA LEU A 216 7.84 -13.00 -8.42
C LEU A 216 8.07 -13.39 -6.95
N ASN A 217 7.10 -13.12 -6.07
CA ASN A 217 7.18 -13.54 -4.67
C ASN A 217 7.12 -15.07 -4.53
N LEU A 218 6.29 -15.74 -5.34
CA LEU A 218 6.22 -17.19 -5.42
C LEU A 218 7.57 -17.80 -5.83
N LEU A 219 8.19 -17.28 -6.90
CA LEU A 219 9.49 -17.73 -7.36
C LEU A 219 10.57 -17.52 -6.31
N ASN A 220 10.57 -16.37 -5.63
CA ASN A 220 11.49 -16.08 -4.54
C ASN A 220 11.31 -17.06 -3.37
N ALA A 221 10.07 -17.35 -2.98
CA ALA A 221 9.77 -18.32 -1.94
C ALA A 221 10.27 -19.72 -2.32
N TYR A 222 10.19 -20.12 -3.60
CA TYR A 222 10.80 -21.37 -4.08
C TYR A 222 12.32 -21.35 -4.04
N ILE A 223 12.98 -20.24 -4.40
CA ILE A 223 14.44 -20.09 -4.31
C ILE A 223 14.90 -20.24 -2.85
N LEU A 224 14.21 -19.58 -1.92
CA LEU A 224 14.56 -19.57 -0.50
C LEU A 224 14.23 -20.87 0.23
N SER A 225 13.19 -21.59 -0.20
CA SER A 225 12.87 -22.94 0.28
C SER A 225 13.58 -24.06 -0.49
N GLU A 226 14.45 -23.72 -1.45
CA GLU A 226 15.19 -24.66 -2.32
C GLU A 226 14.29 -25.65 -3.08
N ARG A 227 13.06 -25.22 -3.40
CA ARG A 227 12.06 -25.99 -4.17
C ARG A 227 12.22 -25.77 -5.67
N TRP A 228 13.33 -26.25 -6.20
CA TRP A 228 13.76 -25.99 -7.59
C TRP A 228 12.82 -26.57 -8.66
N ASP A 229 12.21 -27.73 -8.41
CA ASP A 229 11.22 -28.31 -9.33
C ASP A 229 9.96 -27.45 -9.45
N SER A 230 9.51 -26.89 -8.32
CA SER A 230 8.38 -25.96 -8.29
C SER A 230 8.73 -24.63 -8.96
N TYR A 231 9.95 -24.12 -8.75
CA TYR A 231 10.45 -22.96 -9.50
C TYR A 231 10.38 -23.20 -11.02
N ARG A 232 10.94 -24.33 -11.49
CA ARG A 232 10.95 -24.70 -12.91
C ARG A 232 9.55 -24.82 -13.49
N ARG A 233 8.58 -25.29 -12.71
CA ARG A 233 7.17 -25.40 -13.11
C ARG A 233 6.53 -24.03 -13.37
N TYR A 234 6.88 -23.01 -12.58
CA TYR A 234 6.18 -21.71 -12.61
C TYR A 234 6.91 -20.60 -13.37
N ILE A 235 8.24 -20.68 -13.53
CA ILE A 235 9.05 -19.60 -14.10
C ILE A 235 8.52 -19.08 -15.43
N ASN A 236 8.25 -19.95 -16.40
CA ASN A 236 7.76 -19.53 -17.72
C ASN A 236 6.40 -18.80 -17.65
N THR A 237 5.51 -19.24 -16.76
CA THR A 237 4.20 -18.59 -16.60
C THR A 237 4.34 -17.22 -15.96
N VAL A 238 5.21 -17.09 -14.96
CA VAL A 238 5.49 -15.79 -14.32
C VAL A 238 6.19 -14.85 -15.31
N THR A 239 7.17 -15.34 -16.08
CA THR A 239 7.87 -14.56 -17.11
C THR A 239 6.91 -13.92 -18.10
N MET A 240 5.98 -14.71 -18.66
CA MET A 240 4.99 -14.17 -19.61
C MET A 240 4.16 -13.03 -19.01
N ARG A 241 3.80 -13.10 -17.73
CA ARG A 241 3.01 -12.05 -17.06
C ARG A 241 3.84 -10.81 -16.79
N VAL A 242 5.05 -11.00 -16.26
CA VAL A 242 5.99 -9.90 -15.98
C VAL A 242 6.31 -9.14 -17.26
N GLU A 243 6.62 -9.82 -18.37
CA GLU A 243 6.93 -9.16 -19.64
C GLU A 243 5.75 -8.36 -20.21
N GLN A 244 4.51 -8.82 -20.00
CA GLN A 244 3.30 -8.10 -20.41
C GLN A 244 3.13 -6.76 -19.70
N THR A 245 3.66 -6.60 -18.48
CA THR A 245 3.59 -5.34 -17.74
C THR A 245 4.48 -4.25 -18.36
N LYS A 246 5.56 -4.65 -19.06
CA LYS A 246 6.65 -3.75 -19.49
C LYS A 246 7.29 -2.97 -18.34
N ASP A 247 7.11 -3.43 -17.10
CA ASP A 247 7.66 -2.82 -15.90
C ASP A 247 9.14 -3.23 -15.76
N THR A 248 10.03 -2.25 -15.88
CA THR A 248 11.48 -2.46 -15.85
C THR A 248 11.95 -3.05 -14.52
N GLU A 249 11.33 -2.68 -13.39
CA GLU A 249 11.71 -3.18 -12.07
C GLU A 249 11.33 -4.66 -11.94
N LEU A 250 10.09 -5.02 -12.27
CA LEU A 250 9.63 -6.41 -12.21
C LEU A 250 10.44 -7.32 -13.14
N ILE A 251 10.75 -6.85 -14.36
CA ILE A 251 11.61 -7.57 -15.31
C ILE A 251 13.02 -7.74 -14.76
N THR A 252 13.54 -6.75 -14.04
CA THR A 252 14.88 -6.82 -13.42
C THR A 252 14.91 -7.86 -12.32
N VAL A 253 13.92 -7.87 -11.43
CA VAL A 253 13.81 -8.88 -10.36
C VAL A 253 13.71 -10.30 -10.96
N LEU A 254 12.90 -10.49 -12.00
CA LEU A 254 12.78 -11.78 -12.69
C LEU A 254 14.12 -12.28 -13.24
N LYS A 255 14.92 -11.39 -13.84
CA LYS A 255 16.25 -11.72 -14.36
C LYS A 255 17.21 -12.13 -13.24
N TRP A 256 17.21 -11.41 -12.12
CA TRP A 256 17.99 -11.77 -10.94
C TRP A 256 17.64 -13.18 -10.42
N GLN A 257 16.35 -13.50 -10.33
CA GLN A 257 15.88 -14.84 -9.93
C GLN A 257 16.31 -15.91 -10.93
N SER A 258 16.17 -15.63 -12.23
CA SER A 258 16.54 -16.55 -13.31
C SER A 258 18.04 -16.84 -13.34
N PHE A 259 18.88 -15.82 -13.19
CA PHE A 259 20.34 -15.99 -13.15
C PHE A 259 20.78 -16.71 -11.88
N THR A 260 20.11 -16.46 -10.75
CA THR A 260 20.33 -17.22 -9.52
C THR A 260 20.04 -18.71 -9.73
N PHE A 261 18.93 -19.04 -10.39
CA PHE A 261 18.56 -20.42 -10.72
C PHE A 261 19.57 -21.08 -11.68
N GLN A 262 19.94 -20.41 -12.77
CA GLN A 262 20.93 -20.90 -13.74
C GLN A 262 22.27 -21.20 -13.06
N LYS A 263 22.76 -20.27 -12.25
CA LYS A 263 24.04 -20.40 -11.55
C LYS A 263 24.01 -21.50 -10.49
N LYS A 264 22.94 -21.58 -9.70
CA LYS A 264 22.84 -22.48 -8.54
C LYS A 264 22.43 -23.91 -8.90
N VAL A 265 21.46 -24.07 -9.81
CA VAL A 265 20.82 -25.36 -10.10
C VAL A 265 21.32 -25.96 -11.40
N GLU A 266 21.51 -25.13 -12.43
CA GLU A 266 21.96 -25.60 -13.75
C GLU A 266 23.48 -25.58 -13.88
N ALA A 267 24.19 -25.09 -12.86
CA ALA A 267 25.64 -24.92 -12.81
C ALA A 267 26.21 -24.17 -14.03
N LEU A 268 25.41 -23.27 -14.60
CA LEU A 268 25.79 -22.46 -15.75
C LEU A 268 26.61 -21.25 -15.30
N GLU A 269 27.74 -21.03 -15.95
CA GLU A 269 28.47 -19.78 -15.78
C GLU A 269 27.73 -18.63 -16.46
N LEU A 270 27.51 -17.55 -15.71
CA LEU A 270 26.90 -16.35 -16.27
C LEU A 270 27.88 -15.69 -17.25
N ASN A 271 27.38 -15.29 -18.42
CA ASN A 271 28.19 -14.60 -19.41
C ASN A 271 28.50 -13.14 -18.98
N THR A 272 29.30 -12.44 -19.77
CA THR A 272 29.70 -11.06 -19.47
C THR A 272 28.51 -10.12 -19.39
N GLU A 273 27.55 -10.21 -20.32
CA GLU A 273 26.35 -9.36 -20.33
C GLU A 273 25.48 -9.57 -19.08
N GLN A 274 25.26 -10.81 -18.68
CA GLN A 274 24.50 -11.16 -17.47
C GLN A 274 25.18 -10.63 -16.20
N ARG A 275 26.51 -10.75 -16.13
CA ARG A 275 27.29 -10.20 -15.00
C ARG A 275 27.21 -8.68 -14.96
N THR A 276 27.38 -8.01 -16.10
CA THR A 276 27.23 -6.55 -16.19
C THR A 276 25.83 -6.12 -15.78
N PHE A 277 24.79 -6.80 -16.27
CA PHE A 277 23.41 -6.53 -15.88
C PHE A 277 23.20 -6.59 -14.35
N LEU A 278 23.72 -7.62 -13.67
CA LEU A 278 23.63 -7.73 -12.21
C LEU A 278 24.34 -6.57 -11.51
N MET A 279 25.52 -6.18 -11.97
CA MET A 279 26.28 -5.07 -11.37
C MET A 279 25.57 -3.72 -11.56
N ASP A 280 25.06 -3.45 -12.76
CA ASP A 280 24.43 -2.18 -13.11
C ASP A 280 23.06 -2.00 -12.44
N THR A 281 22.33 -3.08 -12.22
CA THR A 281 20.99 -3.04 -11.62
C THR A 281 20.96 -3.19 -10.11
N LEU A 282 22.07 -3.62 -9.49
CA LEU A 282 22.16 -3.79 -8.04
C LEU A 282 21.83 -2.49 -7.27
N PRO A 283 22.41 -1.31 -7.58
CA PRO A 283 22.12 -0.09 -6.84
C PRO A 283 20.63 0.26 -6.86
N MET A 284 19.98 0.13 -8.02
CA MET A 284 18.55 0.38 -8.16
C MET A 284 17.73 -0.57 -7.27
N LEU A 285 18.02 -1.88 -7.29
CA LEU A 285 17.26 -2.83 -6.47
C LEU A 285 17.46 -2.64 -4.96
N MET A 286 18.60 -2.10 -4.52
CA MET A 286 18.83 -1.80 -3.11
C MET A 286 17.89 -0.70 -2.59
N GLU A 287 17.45 0.20 -3.47
CA GLU A 287 16.49 1.27 -3.14
C GLU A 287 15.01 0.81 -3.21
N THR A 288 14.75 -0.46 -3.53
CA THR A 288 13.40 -1.02 -3.66
C THR A 288 13.05 -1.96 -2.49
N ASP A 289 11.78 -2.36 -2.41
CA ASP A 289 11.30 -3.38 -1.46
C ASP A 289 11.95 -4.77 -1.66
N TYR A 290 12.65 -4.99 -2.78
CA TYR A 290 13.36 -6.24 -3.07
C TYR A 290 14.74 -6.34 -2.41
N SER A 291 15.25 -5.25 -1.82
CA SER A 291 16.57 -5.16 -1.18
C SER A 291 16.85 -6.29 -0.19
N ASN A 292 15.86 -6.65 0.62
CA ASN A 292 15.94 -7.72 1.62
C ASN A 292 16.28 -9.11 1.03
N ASN A 293 15.99 -9.33 -0.25
CA ASN A 293 16.25 -10.61 -0.93
C ASN A 293 17.66 -10.68 -1.54
N LEU A 294 18.31 -9.53 -1.78
CA LEU A 294 19.57 -9.43 -2.51
C LEU A 294 20.69 -10.22 -1.85
N THR A 295 20.76 -10.22 -0.51
CA THR A 295 21.74 -11.00 0.26
C THR A 295 21.74 -12.47 -0.16
N ARG A 296 20.56 -13.07 -0.30
CA ARG A 296 20.43 -14.48 -0.69
C ARG A 296 20.85 -14.68 -2.13
N TYR A 297 20.41 -13.82 -3.05
CA TYR A 297 20.77 -13.92 -4.46
C TYR A 297 22.29 -13.82 -4.66
N VAL A 298 22.94 -12.82 -4.06
CA VAL A 298 24.39 -12.63 -4.09
C VAL A 298 25.12 -13.85 -3.52
N SER A 299 24.65 -14.36 -2.38
CA SER A 299 25.21 -15.55 -1.72
C SER A 299 25.10 -16.81 -2.59
N LEU A 300 23.96 -17.04 -3.24
CA LEU A 300 23.73 -18.20 -4.10
C LEU A 300 24.52 -18.13 -5.42
N MET A 301 24.70 -16.92 -5.97
CA MET A 301 25.46 -16.72 -7.21
C MET A 301 26.97 -16.85 -7.03
N GLN A 302 27.50 -16.54 -5.83
CA GLN A 302 28.93 -16.66 -5.49
C GLN A 302 29.87 -15.93 -6.46
N LEU A 303 29.46 -14.76 -6.96
CA LEU A 303 30.26 -13.93 -7.85
C LEU A 303 31.11 -12.93 -7.04
N PRO A 304 32.45 -12.98 -7.10
CA PRO A 304 33.31 -12.13 -6.27
C PRO A 304 33.06 -10.62 -6.48
N ALA A 305 32.96 -10.17 -7.72
CA ALA A 305 32.72 -8.75 -8.04
C ALA A 305 31.37 -8.25 -7.52
N LEU A 306 30.30 -9.05 -7.71
CA LEU A 306 28.96 -8.73 -7.22
C LEU A 306 28.92 -8.69 -5.69
N THR A 307 29.61 -9.63 -5.04
CA THR A 307 29.72 -9.69 -3.58
C THR A 307 30.44 -8.46 -3.02
N ALA A 308 31.52 -8.01 -3.69
CA ALA A 308 32.26 -6.82 -3.29
C ALA A 308 31.39 -5.56 -3.40
N LEU A 309 30.71 -5.38 -4.54
CA LEU A 309 29.83 -4.23 -4.76
C LEU A 309 28.66 -4.20 -3.76
N TYR A 310 28.01 -5.34 -3.52
CA TYR A 310 26.91 -5.44 -2.55
C TYR A 310 27.35 -5.00 -1.14
N LYS A 311 28.51 -5.48 -0.67
CA LYS A 311 29.06 -5.08 0.63
C LYS A 311 29.39 -3.59 0.69
N GLU A 312 29.92 -3.02 -0.37
CA GLU A 312 30.22 -1.59 -0.43
C GLU A 312 28.95 -0.73 -0.27
N LEU A 313 27.89 -1.08 -1.00
CA LEU A 313 26.63 -0.35 -0.97
C LEU A 313 25.89 -0.52 0.35
N ALA A 314 25.81 -1.73 0.90
CA ALA A 314 25.09 -2.01 2.16
C ALA A 314 25.68 -1.24 3.35
N ASN A 315 27.01 -1.02 3.36
CA ASN A 315 27.67 -0.24 4.41
C ASN A 315 27.33 1.26 4.36
N LYS A 316 26.94 1.82 3.20
CA LYS A 316 26.60 3.24 3.05
C LYS A 316 25.19 3.57 3.55
N GLU A 317 24.26 2.61 3.55
CA GLU A 317 22.87 2.83 3.98
C GLU A 317 22.71 2.94 5.51
N HIS A 318 23.50 2.18 6.27
CA HIS A 318 23.44 2.20 7.75
C HIS A 318 23.81 3.55 8.40
N VAL A 319 24.39 4.49 7.63
CA VAL A 319 24.84 5.79 8.14
C VAL A 319 23.74 6.87 8.08
N LYS A 320 22.60 6.63 7.41
CA LYS A 320 21.59 7.68 7.11
C LYS A 320 20.36 7.73 8.04
N ALA A 321 20.23 6.86 9.05
CA ALA A 321 19.06 6.87 9.92
C ALA A 321 19.28 7.77 11.16
N VAL A 322 19.01 9.08 11.03
CA VAL A 322 18.89 10.00 12.18
C VAL A 322 17.60 10.84 12.05
N ASP A 323 16.75 10.63 13.05
CA ASP A 323 15.73 11.49 13.68
C ASP A 323 14.68 12.22 12.82
N GLY A 324 13.49 11.63 12.78
CA GLY A 324 12.23 12.35 12.54
C GLY A 324 11.60 12.78 13.87
N ALA A 325 12.02 13.94 14.38
CA ALA A 325 11.50 14.53 15.61
C ALA A 325 10.01 14.95 15.51
N GLY A 326 9.34 14.86 16.66
CA GLY A 326 7.89 14.96 16.88
C GLY A 326 7.13 16.09 16.20
N ILE A 327 6.14 15.71 15.39
CA ILE A 327 4.95 16.51 15.08
C ILE A 327 3.84 16.01 16.00
N GLY A 328 3.15 16.91 16.71
CA GLY A 328 2.06 16.52 17.61
C GLY A 328 0.80 16.09 16.83
N TYR A 329 0.38 14.84 17.00
CA TYR A 329 -0.81 14.25 16.37
C TYR A 329 -2.05 14.22 17.29
N ASP A 330 -1.89 14.63 18.55
CA ASP A 330 -2.89 14.46 19.62
C ASP A 330 -4.22 15.21 19.40
N ASN A 331 -4.29 16.12 18.43
CA ASN A 331 -5.48 16.93 18.13
C ASN A 331 -6.29 16.45 16.91
N ILE A 332 -5.97 15.30 16.33
CA ILE A 332 -6.75 14.72 15.23
C ILE A 332 -7.39 13.43 15.75
N SER A 333 -8.70 13.44 15.99
CA SER A 333 -9.40 12.26 16.50
C SER A 333 -10.84 12.19 16.02
N LEU A 334 -11.35 10.97 15.97
CA LEU A 334 -12.76 10.69 15.70
C LEU A 334 -13.47 10.45 17.04
N SER A 335 -14.45 11.28 17.37
CA SER A 335 -15.18 11.26 18.65
C SER A 335 -15.82 9.89 18.94
N TRP A 336 -16.23 9.19 17.89
CA TRP A 336 -16.84 7.86 17.89
C TRP A 336 -15.84 6.70 17.80
N CYS A 337 -14.52 6.98 17.84
CA CYS A 337 -13.45 5.98 17.94
C CYS A 337 -12.78 5.90 19.31
N LYS A 338 -13.30 6.64 20.31
CA LYS A 338 -12.80 6.64 21.68
C LYS A 338 -12.95 5.29 22.36
#